data_AF-A0AAV7BJ37-F1
#
_entry.id   AF-A0AAV7BJ37-F1
#
_cell.length_a   1.000
_cell.length_b   1.000
_cell.length_c   1.000
_cell.angle_alpha   90.00
_cell.angle_beta   90.00
_cell.angle_gamma   90.00
#
_symmetry.space_group_name_H-M   'P 1'
#
loop_
_entity.id
_entity.type
_entity.pdbx_description
1 polymer ?
#
loop_
_entity_poly.entity_id
_entity_poly.type
_entity_poly.pdbx_seq_one_letter_code
_entity_poly.pdbx_strand_id
1 'polypeptide(L)'
;MREQSLDGFMLLLLILVGFIQSSNSRALLHPDKESKDELQVSRQRFSCIGCVVIVSLIEQLAQVHNSTAQEAMKFLCSYLPEEGGIRGICILVSDLFGPDLIKLLNQKLKADVICYAIKLCKTELHQPVCHLYEKPALGLKITIKQAEDVVRKSNYMQNNETFPGVLLKICSLPLFRMICKTIESSVPAEDYDQDKFSAFPSLRGYHWRGRDCNDMNSSIYPGRSPKDWDSQQDSNCNGILGFDMEDGLSYEKKFCEGTDSRGIIILGDSAAAHFHIPPEWMTPLNMSKNSFSNLALAISNELDWPQFSMYTGFQNSTIG
;
A
#
# COMPACT_ATOMS: atom_id res chain seq x y z
N MET A 1 22.44 -17.03 -13.09
CA MET A 1 21.53 -16.78 -14.23
C MET A 1 20.12 -17.16 -13.79
N ARG A 2 19.18 -16.20 -13.81
CA ARG A 2 17.76 -16.26 -13.39
C ARG A 2 17.48 -16.44 -11.89
N GLU A 3 17.63 -15.36 -11.13
CA GLU A 3 17.03 -15.21 -9.78
C GLU A 3 16.33 -13.85 -9.58
N GLN A 4 16.14 -13.06 -10.65
CA GLN A 4 15.51 -11.71 -10.57
C GLN A 4 14.05 -11.67 -11.08
N SER A 5 13.40 -12.82 -11.27
CA SER A 5 12.11 -12.90 -11.97
C SER A 5 10.92 -13.29 -11.06
N LEU A 6 11.14 -13.74 -9.83
CA LEU A 6 10.06 -14.08 -8.90
C LEU A 6 9.69 -12.91 -7.99
N ASP A 7 10.67 -12.10 -7.56
CA ASP A 7 10.47 -11.01 -6.60
C ASP A 7 9.62 -9.87 -7.16
N GLY A 8 9.82 -9.50 -8.43
CA GLY A 8 9.05 -8.44 -9.08
C GLY A 8 7.57 -8.79 -9.31
N PHE A 9 7.26 -10.08 -9.49
CA PHE A 9 5.87 -10.55 -9.66
C PHE A 9 5.17 -10.64 -8.30
N MET A 10 5.86 -11.09 -7.25
CA MET A 10 5.34 -11.07 -5.88
C MET A 10 5.03 -9.64 -5.41
N LEU A 11 5.90 -8.68 -5.71
CA LEU A 11 5.69 -7.26 -5.38
C LEU A 11 4.48 -6.66 -6.14
N LEU A 12 4.26 -7.04 -7.41
CA LEU A 12 3.09 -6.65 -8.23
C LEU A 12 1.78 -7.08 -7.59
N LEU A 13 1.78 -8.28 -7.03
CA LEU A 13 0.62 -8.88 -6.39
C LEU A 13 0.36 -8.29 -5.01
N LEU A 14 1.41 -8.03 -4.23
CA LEU A 14 1.32 -7.34 -2.95
C LEU A 14 0.77 -5.92 -3.09
N ILE A 15 1.16 -5.21 -4.14
CA ILE A 15 0.68 -3.85 -4.41
C ILE A 15 -0.80 -3.85 -4.82
N LEU A 16 -1.18 -4.75 -5.74
CA LEU A 16 -2.57 -4.93 -6.14
C LEU A 16 -3.49 -5.35 -4.99
N VAL A 17 -2.98 -6.15 -4.05
CA VAL A 17 -3.72 -6.61 -2.87
C VAL A 17 -3.75 -5.55 -1.77
N GLY A 18 -2.67 -4.78 -1.57
CA GLY A 18 -2.59 -3.68 -0.60
C GLY A 18 -3.61 -2.57 -0.87
N PHE A 19 -3.88 -2.25 -2.14
CA PHE A 19 -4.96 -1.33 -2.54
C PHE A 19 -6.38 -1.82 -2.18
N ILE A 20 -6.55 -3.14 -1.99
CA ILE A 20 -7.85 -3.77 -1.70
C ILE A 20 -8.01 -4.03 -0.19
N GLN A 21 -6.92 -4.27 0.54
CA GLN A 21 -6.94 -4.78 1.92
C GLN A 21 -6.42 -3.81 3.00
N SER A 22 -5.96 -2.60 2.69
CA SER A 22 -5.63 -1.57 3.70
C SER A 22 -6.81 -1.20 4.64
N SER A 23 -7.99 -1.77 4.42
CA SER A 23 -9.16 -1.67 5.28
C SER A 23 -9.16 -2.58 6.52
N ASN A 24 -8.30 -3.60 6.60
CA ASN A 24 -8.41 -4.65 7.62
C ASN A 24 -7.71 -4.33 8.96
N SER A 25 -7.03 -3.19 9.09
CA SER A 25 -6.26 -2.84 10.30
C SER A 25 -7.11 -2.44 11.53
N ARG A 26 -8.37 -2.86 11.62
CA ARG A 26 -9.26 -2.60 12.79
C ARG A 26 -9.59 -3.81 13.65
N ALA A 27 -8.98 -4.97 13.43
CA ALA A 27 -9.26 -6.18 14.22
C ALA A 27 -8.27 -6.39 15.39
N LEU A 28 -8.14 -5.43 16.30
CA LEU A 28 -7.54 -5.67 17.62
C LEU A 28 -8.37 -4.95 18.69
N LEU A 29 -9.58 -5.46 18.91
CA LEU A 29 -10.34 -5.49 20.17
C LEU A 29 -11.73 -6.07 19.82
N HIS A 30 -11.96 -7.32 20.21
CA HIS A 30 -13.13 -8.20 19.97
C HIS A 30 -13.07 -9.16 18.76
N PRO A 31 -13.15 -10.48 19.00
CA PRO A 31 -13.33 -11.48 17.94
C PRO A 31 -14.82 -11.57 17.59
N ASP A 32 -15.38 -10.51 17.02
CA ASP A 32 -16.73 -10.60 16.44
C ASP A 32 -16.61 -10.88 14.95
N LYS A 33 -17.34 -11.91 14.52
CA LYS A 33 -17.53 -12.32 13.13
C LYS A 33 -17.84 -11.10 12.26
N GLU A 34 -16.87 -10.64 11.48
CA GLU A 34 -17.11 -9.68 10.41
C GLU A 34 -18.14 -10.30 9.44
N SER A 35 -19.27 -9.62 9.28
CA SER A 35 -20.30 -10.08 8.35
C SER A 35 -19.83 -9.82 6.91
N LYS A 36 -20.17 -10.70 5.97
CA LYS A 36 -19.84 -10.51 4.54
C LYS A 36 -20.30 -9.14 3.98
N ASP A 37 -21.31 -8.55 4.61
CA ASP A 37 -21.87 -7.25 4.24
C ASP A 37 -20.94 -6.08 4.61
N GLU A 38 -20.27 -6.10 5.77
CA GLU A 38 -19.34 -5.02 6.17
C GLU A 38 -18.11 -4.96 5.27
N LEU A 39 -17.55 -6.11 4.92
CA LEU A 39 -16.42 -6.22 3.99
C LEU A 39 -16.77 -5.76 2.58
N GLN A 40 -18.02 -5.98 2.13
CA GLN A 40 -18.50 -5.52 0.84
C GLN A 40 -18.74 -3.99 0.81
N VAL A 41 -19.26 -3.42 1.91
CA VAL A 41 -19.47 -1.98 2.08
C VAL A 41 -18.13 -1.24 2.10
N SER A 42 -17.13 -1.77 2.81
CA SER A 42 -15.77 -1.19 2.87
C SER A 42 -15.12 -1.08 1.49
N ARG A 43 -15.12 -2.18 0.70
CA ARG A 43 -14.58 -2.20 -0.68
C ARG A 43 -15.23 -1.17 -1.61
N GLN A 44 -16.54 -0.96 -1.45
CA GLN A 44 -17.29 -0.02 -2.27
C GLN A 44 -16.88 1.43 -1.97
N ARG A 45 -16.58 1.75 -0.71
CA ARG A 45 -16.10 3.08 -0.31
C ARG A 45 -14.71 3.38 -0.89
N PHE A 46 -13.76 2.44 -0.80
CA PHE A 46 -12.43 2.61 -1.36
C PHE A 46 -12.42 2.72 -2.89
N SER A 47 -13.27 1.94 -3.57
CA SER A 47 -13.45 2.05 -5.02
C SER A 47 -13.92 3.45 -5.44
N CYS A 48 -14.84 4.04 -4.66
CA CYS A 48 -15.32 5.39 -4.90
C CYS A 48 -14.23 6.45 -4.66
N ILE A 49 -13.54 6.41 -3.51
CA ILE A 49 -12.46 7.35 -3.18
C ILE A 49 -11.36 7.28 -4.23
N GLY A 50 -10.87 6.06 -4.55
CA GLY A 50 -9.83 5.86 -5.55
C GLY A 50 -10.24 6.39 -6.92
N CYS A 51 -11.49 6.16 -7.35
CA CYS A 51 -12.00 6.73 -8.58
C CYS A 51 -11.95 8.26 -8.57
N VAL A 52 -12.48 8.89 -7.52
CA VAL A 52 -12.53 10.35 -7.43
C VAL A 52 -11.12 10.92 -7.48
N VAL A 53 -10.19 10.40 -6.69
CA VAL A 53 -8.78 10.83 -6.68
C VAL A 53 -8.16 10.70 -8.07
N ILE A 54 -8.25 9.54 -8.72
CA ILE A 54 -7.60 9.30 -10.02
C ILE A 54 -8.20 10.21 -11.10
N VAL A 55 -9.53 10.32 -11.18
CA VAL A 55 -10.18 11.17 -12.18
C VAL A 55 -9.83 12.64 -11.95
N SER A 56 -9.78 13.09 -10.70
CA SER A 56 -9.34 14.44 -10.34
C SER A 56 -7.88 14.70 -10.74
N LEU A 57 -6.98 13.72 -10.57
CA LEU A 57 -5.59 13.84 -10.99
C LEU A 57 -5.45 13.91 -12.52
N ILE A 58 -6.21 13.10 -13.25
CA ILE A 58 -6.22 13.15 -14.72
C ILE A 58 -6.72 14.50 -15.22
N GLU A 59 -7.82 15.03 -14.66
CA GLU A 59 -8.34 16.35 -15.01
C GLU A 59 -7.31 17.46 -14.75
N GLN A 60 -6.66 17.42 -13.59
CA GLN A 60 -5.65 18.42 -13.22
C GLN A 60 -4.35 18.29 -14.04
N LEU A 61 -3.87 17.07 -14.31
CA LEU A 61 -2.71 16.86 -15.18
C LEU A 61 -2.97 17.37 -16.60
N ALA A 62 -4.18 17.16 -17.13
CA ALA A 62 -4.57 17.70 -18.42
C ALA A 62 -4.51 19.24 -18.43
N GLN A 63 -4.94 19.88 -17.35
CA GLN A 63 -4.85 21.34 -17.19
C GLN A 63 -3.41 21.82 -17.07
N VAL A 64 -2.60 21.20 -16.21
CA VAL A 64 -1.19 21.57 -15.97
C VAL A 64 -0.37 21.46 -17.25
N HIS A 65 -0.58 20.41 -18.05
CA HIS A 65 0.15 20.18 -19.29
C HIS A 65 -0.53 20.77 -20.53
N ASN A 66 -1.67 21.45 -20.38
CA ASN A 66 -2.50 21.94 -21.49
C ASN A 66 -2.71 20.85 -22.56
N SER A 67 -3.07 19.66 -22.12
CA SER A 67 -3.16 18.44 -22.93
C SER A 67 -4.56 17.82 -22.88
N THR A 68 -4.78 16.81 -23.70
CA THR A 68 -6.03 16.04 -23.64
C THR A 68 -6.07 15.12 -22.42
N ALA A 69 -7.27 14.74 -21.95
CA ALA A 69 -7.42 13.74 -20.89
C ALA A 69 -6.74 12.39 -21.25
N GLN A 70 -6.68 12.04 -22.54
CA GLN A 70 -5.98 10.86 -23.01
C GLN A 70 -4.46 10.95 -22.79
N GLU A 71 -3.87 12.10 -23.11
CA GLU A 71 -2.44 12.35 -22.88
C GLU A 71 -2.14 12.42 -21.38
N ALA A 72 -3.01 13.05 -20.58
CA ALA A 72 -2.87 13.10 -19.13
C ALA A 72 -2.85 11.69 -18.49
N MET A 73 -3.72 10.77 -18.94
CA MET A 73 -3.67 9.37 -18.50
C MET A 73 -2.34 8.69 -18.85
N LYS A 74 -1.81 8.95 -20.06
CA LYS A 74 -0.50 8.42 -20.48
C LYS A 74 0.63 8.99 -19.63
N PHE A 75 0.61 10.28 -19.31
CA PHE A 75 1.59 10.91 -18.42
C PHE A 75 1.55 10.27 -17.04
N LEU A 76 0.36 10.15 -16.44
CA LEU A 76 0.18 9.51 -15.14
C LEU A 76 0.76 8.09 -15.12
N CYS A 77 0.41 7.23 -16.10
CA CYS A 77 0.97 5.89 -16.17
C CYS A 77 2.48 5.87 -16.44
N SER A 78 3.04 6.88 -17.11
CA SER A 78 4.48 6.98 -17.35
C SER A 78 5.30 7.38 -16.12
N TYR A 79 4.65 7.95 -15.10
CA TYR A 79 5.25 8.31 -13.83
C TYR A 79 5.28 7.16 -12.83
N LEU A 80 4.43 6.14 -13.02
CA LEU A 80 4.37 4.99 -12.13
C LEU A 80 5.55 4.04 -12.35
N PRO A 81 6.04 3.40 -11.28
CA PRO A 81 7.13 2.44 -11.35
C PRO A 81 6.79 1.20 -12.19
N GLU A 82 7.82 0.60 -12.78
CA GLU A 82 7.71 -0.70 -13.46
C GLU A 82 7.77 -1.86 -12.45
N GLU A 83 8.39 -1.61 -11.30
CA GLU A 83 8.42 -2.49 -10.15
C GLU A 83 7.01 -2.88 -9.74
N GLY A 84 6.81 -4.18 -9.54
CA GLY A 84 5.49 -4.68 -9.25
C GLY A 84 4.45 -4.32 -10.32
N GLY A 85 4.87 -4.15 -11.59
CA GLY A 85 4.09 -3.86 -12.81
C GLY A 85 2.90 -2.90 -12.66
N ILE A 86 3.00 -1.96 -11.73
CA ILE A 86 1.99 -0.91 -11.47
C ILE A 86 1.71 -0.14 -12.76
N ARG A 87 2.76 0.22 -13.50
CA ARG A 87 2.65 0.88 -14.80
C ARG A 87 1.84 0.07 -15.81
N GLY A 88 2.05 -1.24 -15.88
CA GLY A 88 1.30 -2.12 -16.79
C GLY A 88 -0.19 -2.16 -16.45
N ILE A 89 -0.52 -2.23 -15.16
CA ILE A 89 -1.90 -2.17 -14.68
C ILE A 89 -2.54 -0.81 -15.03
N CYS A 90 -1.82 0.30 -14.82
CA CYS A 90 -2.31 1.63 -15.17
C CYS A 90 -2.65 1.76 -16.65
N ILE A 91 -1.76 1.26 -17.53
CA ILE A 91 -1.98 1.28 -18.99
C ILE A 91 -3.23 0.45 -19.32
N LEU A 92 -3.34 -0.76 -18.77
CA LEU A 92 -4.50 -1.62 -18.99
C LEU A 92 -5.81 -0.93 -18.55
N VAL A 93 -5.83 -0.33 -17.35
CA VAL A 93 -6.99 0.40 -16.83
C VAL A 93 -7.34 1.60 -17.71
N SER A 94 -6.32 2.33 -18.18
CA SER A 94 -6.50 3.48 -19.07
C SER A 94 -7.06 3.05 -20.43
N ASP A 95 -6.63 1.91 -20.97
CA ASP A 95 -7.17 1.38 -22.22
C ASP A 95 -8.61 0.87 -22.06
N LEU A 96 -8.93 0.31 -20.87
CA LEU A 96 -10.24 -0.24 -20.52
C LEU A 96 -11.28 0.87 -20.33
N PHE A 97 -10.97 1.87 -19.49
CA PHE A 97 -11.94 2.89 -19.04
C PHE A 97 -11.73 4.25 -19.69
N GLY A 98 -10.55 4.50 -20.27
CA GLY A 98 -10.18 5.79 -20.84
C GLY A 98 -11.19 6.33 -21.84
N PRO A 99 -11.73 5.54 -22.80
CA PRO A 99 -12.70 6.05 -23.77
C PRO A 99 -13.95 6.68 -23.15
N ASP A 100 -14.52 6.06 -22.10
CA ASP A 100 -15.71 6.57 -21.43
C ASP A 100 -15.37 7.72 -20.48
N LEU A 101 -14.23 7.63 -19.80
CA LEU A 101 -13.72 8.71 -18.97
C LEU A 101 -13.48 9.99 -19.79
N ILE A 102 -12.84 9.88 -20.97
CA ILE A 102 -12.60 11.01 -21.87
C ILE A 102 -13.91 11.65 -22.32
N LYS A 103 -14.93 10.85 -22.69
CA LYS A 103 -16.24 11.39 -23.09
C LYS A 103 -16.87 12.22 -21.97
N LEU A 104 -16.81 11.73 -20.74
CA LEU A 104 -17.39 12.42 -19.58
C LEU A 104 -16.59 13.68 -19.20
N LEU A 105 -15.25 13.61 -19.23
CA LEU A 105 -14.38 14.77 -18.98
C LEU A 105 -14.58 15.86 -20.05
N ASN A 106 -14.77 15.49 -21.31
CA ASN A 106 -15.07 16.43 -22.40
C ASN A 106 -16.42 17.16 -22.21
N GLN A 107 -17.34 16.59 -21.44
CA GLN A 107 -18.58 17.25 -21.02
C GLN A 107 -18.40 18.16 -19.80
N LYS A 108 -17.16 18.37 -19.35
CA LYS A 108 -16.79 19.18 -18.17
C LYS A 108 -17.43 18.66 -16.88
N LEU A 109 -17.71 17.36 -16.81
CA LEU A 109 -18.19 16.72 -15.60
C LEU A 109 -17.04 16.55 -14.60
N LYS A 110 -17.37 16.70 -13.31
CA LYS A 110 -16.41 16.56 -12.22
C LYS A 110 -16.29 15.11 -11.75
N ALA A 111 -15.17 14.81 -11.10
CA ALA A 111 -14.79 13.44 -10.77
C ALA A 111 -15.84 12.69 -9.94
N ASP A 112 -16.48 13.35 -8.97
CA ASP A 112 -17.57 12.74 -8.18
C ASP A 112 -18.75 12.29 -9.07
N VAL A 113 -19.25 13.15 -9.96
CA VAL A 113 -20.31 12.81 -10.92
C VAL A 113 -19.90 11.66 -11.83
N ILE A 114 -18.68 11.72 -12.36
CA ILE A 114 -18.12 10.69 -13.24
C ILE A 114 -18.09 9.34 -12.52
N CYS A 115 -17.59 9.30 -11.29
CA CYS A 115 -17.43 8.07 -10.52
C CYS A 115 -18.76 7.41 -10.14
N TYR A 116 -19.82 8.19 -9.92
CA TYR A 116 -21.18 7.65 -9.83
C TYR A 116 -21.68 7.10 -11.17
N ALA A 117 -21.41 7.81 -12.27
CA ALA A 117 -21.87 7.40 -13.60
C ALA A 117 -21.28 6.05 -14.05
N ILE A 118 -20.00 5.80 -13.74
CA ILE A 118 -19.30 4.54 -14.02
C ILE A 118 -19.46 3.50 -12.90
N LYS A 119 -20.34 3.75 -11.92
CA LYS A 119 -20.72 2.82 -10.84
C LYS A 119 -19.59 2.42 -9.88
N LEU A 120 -18.49 3.17 -9.85
CA LEU A 120 -17.43 3.02 -8.83
C LEU A 120 -17.84 3.69 -7.51
N CYS A 121 -18.65 4.74 -7.57
CA CYS A 121 -19.42 5.24 -6.44
C CYS A 121 -20.86 4.74 -6.55
N LYS A 122 -21.45 4.33 -5.42
CA LYS A 122 -22.88 3.99 -5.35
C LYS A 122 -23.54 4.75 -4.21
N THR A 123 -24.84 4.95 -4.34
CA THR A 123 -25.66 5.56 -3.30
C THR A 123 -26.37 4.44 -2.56
N GLU A 124 -26.24 4.37 -1.24
CA GLU A 124 -27.01 3.43 -0.42
C GLU A 124 -28.45 3.94 -0.27
N LEU A 125 -29.37 3.01 0.00
CA LEU A 125 -30.77 3.35 0.22
C LEU A 125 -30.87 4.33 1.39
N HIS A 126 -31.49 5.49 1.17
CA HIS A 126 -31.72 6.55 2.16
C HIS A 126 -30.49 7.36 2.59
N GLN A 127 -29.34 7.20 1.94
CA GLN A 127 -28.19 8.09 2.13
C GLN A 127 -28.17 9.21 1.08
N PRO A 128 -27.69 10.42 1.45
CA PRO A 128 -27.43 11.47 0.48
C PRO A 128 -26.28 11.05 -0.45
N VAL A 129 -26.32 11.56 -1.68
CA VAL A 129 -25.20 11.39 -2.63
C VAL A 129 -24.05 12.25 -2.12
N CYS A 130 -22.88 11.64 -1.90
CA CYS A 130 -21.66 12.36 -1.53
C CYS A 130 -21.20 13.21 -2.73
N HIS A 131 -20.72 14.43 -2.47
CA HIS A 131 -20.12 15.27 -3.50
C HIS A 131 -18.86 15.92 -2.94
N LEU A 132 -17.83 16.02 -3.78
CA LEU A 132 -16.56 16.68 -3.46
C LEU A 132 -16.50 18.07 -4.11
N TYR A 133 -17.08 18.21 -5.29
CA TYR A 133 -17.06 19.44 -6.07
C TYR A 133 -18.35 20.24 -5.90
N GLU A 134 -18.34 21.46 -6.44
CA GLU A 134 -19.54 22.29 -6.53
C GLU A 134 -20.65 21.55 -7.27
N LYS A 135 -21.87 21.69 -6.75
CA LYS A 135 -23.03 20.99 -7.30
C LYS A 135 -23.36 21.52 -8.69
N PRO A 136 -23.63 20.64 -9.68
CA PRO A 136 -24.11 21.07 -10.98
C PRO A 136 -25.41 21.88 -10.87
N ALA A 137 -25.59 22.87 -11.76
CA ALA A 137 -26.77 23.73 -11.77
C ALA A 137 -28.11 22.95 -11.90
N LEU A 138 -28.10 21.84 -12.64
CA LEU A 138 -29.26 20.95 -12.80
C LEU A 138 -29.49 20.01 -11.61
N GLY A 139 -28.62 20.03 -10.61
CA GLY A 139 -28.65 19.13 -9.47
C GLY A 139 -27.97 17.80 -9.72
N LEU A 140 -27.29 17.30 -8.69
CA LEU A 140 -26.37 16.15 -8.75
C LEU A 140 -27.02 14.87 -9.30
N LYS A 141 -28.22 14.50 -8.83
CA LYS A 141 -28.93 13.28 -9.27
C LYS A 141 -29.26 13.30 -10.76
N ILE A 142 -29.66 14.45 -11.29
CA ILE A 142 -30.03 14.61 -12.70
C ILE A 142 -28.77 14.50 -13.56
N THR A 143 -27.70 15.20 -13.18
CA THR A 143 -26.43 15.16 -13.92
C THR A 143 -25.80 13.76 -13.91
N ILE A 144 -25.83 13.04 -12.77
CA ILE A 144 -25.39 11.64 -12.71
C ILE A 144 -26.18 10.78 -13.70
N LYS A 145 -27.51 10.90 -13.73
CA LYS A 145 -28.34 10.12 -14.66
C LYS A 145 -28.01 10.42 -16.13
N GLN A 146 -27.78 11.69 -16.47
CA GLN A 146 -27.36 12.08 -17.82
C GLN A 146 -25.99 11.49 -18.19
N ALA A 147 -25.04 11.51 -17.25
CA ALA A 147 -23.73 10.91 -17.44
C ALA A 147 -23.81 9.37 -17.61
N GLU A 148 -24.66 8.70 -16.84
CA GLU A 148 -24.94 7.27 -16.99
C GLU A 148 -25.47 6.93 -18.39
N ASP A 149 -26.35 7.76 -18.94
CA ASP A 149 -26.87 7.57 -20.31
C ASP A 149 -25.78 7.72 -21.38
N VAL A 150 -24.74 8.52 -21.13
CA VAL A 150 -23.57 8.62 -22.02
C VAL A 150 -22.74 7.34 -21.98
N VAL A 151 -22.48 6.82 -20.77
CA VAL A 151 -21.70 5.58 -20.57
C VAL A 151 -22.43 4.36 -21.12
N ARG A 152 -23.75 4.25 -20.90
CA ARG A 152 -24.57 3.11 -21.34
C ARG A 152 -24.59 2.91 -22.86
N LYS A 153 -24.39 4.00 -23.63
CA LYS A 153 -24.29 3.96 -25.09
C LYS A 153 -22.92 3.48 -25.59
N SER A 154 -21.97 3.26 -24.68
CA SER A 154 -20.64 2.73 -24.99
C SER A 154 -20.64 1.20 -24.94
N ASN A 155 -19.97 0.57 -25.91
CA ASN A 155 -19.85 -0.89 -26.00
C ASN A 155 -18.97 -1.50 -24.90
N TYR A 156 -18.20 -0.70 -24.16
CA TYR A 156 -17.18 -1.18 -23.22
C TYR A 156 -17.76 -1.62 -21.87
N MET A 157 -18.83 -0.97 -21.41
CA MET A 157 -19.43 -1.16 -20.08
C MET A 157 -20.59 -2.18 -20.04
N GLN A 158 -20.87 -2.90 -21.14
CA GLN A 158 -21.95 -3.90 -21.18
C GLN A 158 -21.57 -5.26 -20.56
N ASN A 159 -20.29 -5.51 -20.29
CA ASN A 159 -19.88 -6.73 -19.59
C ASN A 159 -20.00 -6.51 -18.08
N ASN A 160 -21.01 -7.16 -17.48
CA ASN A 160 -21.37 -7.15 -16.06
C ASN A 160 -20.26 -7.56 -15.07
N GLU A 161 -19.02 -7.84 -15.52
CA GLU A 161 -17.88 -7.93 -14.61
C GLU A 161 -17.31 -6.53 -14.38
N THR A 162 -17.91 -5.81 -13.43
CA THR A 162 -17.38 -4.56 -12.89
C THR A 162 -15.90 -4.73 -12.52
N PHE A 163 -15.05 -3.75 -12.83
CA PHE A 163 -13.64 -3.61 -12.41
C PHE A 163 -13.26 -4.21 -11.04
N PRO A 164 -14.04 -3.97 -9.95
CA PRO A 164 -13.82 -4.65 -8.69
C PRO A 164 -13.77 -6.18 -8.81
N GLY A 165 -14.61 -6.83 -9.62
CA GLY A 165 -14.61 -8.28 -9.81
C GLY A 165 -13.32 -8.87 -10.40
N VAL A 166 -12.58 -8.12 -11.24
CA VAL A 166 -11.31 -8.58 -11.83
C VAL A 166 -10.16 -8.44 -10.84
N LEU A 167 -10.09 -7.32 -10.12
CA LEU A 167 -9.08 -7.08 -9.09
C LEU A 167 -9.33 -7.89 -7.79
N LEU A 168 -10.59 -8.11 -7.42
CA LEU A 168 -10.98 -8.85 -6.21
C LEU A 168 -10.80 -10.37 -6.30
N LYS A 169 -10.70 -10.94 -7.51
CA LYS A 169 -10.46 -12.38 -7.70
C LYS A 169 -8.99 -12.78 -7.52
N ILE A 170 -8.08 -11.81 -7.35
CA ILE A 170 -6.64 -12.08 -7.18
C ILE A 170 -6.41 -12.94 -5.92
N CYS A 171 -6.93 -12.56 -4.74
CA CYS A 171 -6.81 -13.39 -3.53
C CYS A 171 -7.55 -14.74 -3.58
N SER A 172 -8.39 -14.98 -4.58
CA SER A 172 -9.10 -16.25 -4.78
C SER A 172 -8.29 -17.27 -5.58
N LEU A 173 -7.18 -16.85 -6.20
CA LEU A 173 -6.31 -17.74 -6.95
C LEU A 173 -5.34 -18.49 -6.01
N PRO A 174 -5.09 -19.79 -6.22
CA PRO A 174 -4.25 -20.62 -5.33
C PRO A 174 -2.86 -20.06 -5.09
N LEU A 175 -2.27 -19.40 -6.09
CA LEU A 175 -0.94 -18.79 -6.03
C LEU A 175 -0.88 -17.53 -5.14
N PHE A 176 -2.01 -16.83 -4.96
CA PHE A 176 -2.08 -15.51 -4.31
C PHE A 176 -2.74 -15.56 -2.92
N ARG A 177 -3.35 -16.69 -2.57
CA ARG A 177 -3.90 -16.96 -1.23
C ARG A 177 -2.84 -16.86 -0.13
N MET A 178 -1.60 -17.23 -0.43
CA MET A 178 -0.47 -17.14 0.51
C MET A 178 -0.14 -15.68 0.83
N ILE A 179 -0.09 -14.83 -0.19
CA ILE A 179 0.23 -13.40 -0.10
C ILE A 179 -0.82 -12.63 0.71
N CYS A 180 -2.11 -12.85 0.44
CA CYS A 180 -3.19 -12.17 1.16
C CYS A 180 -3.31 -12.64 2.62
N LYS A 181 -2.92 -13.90 2.91
CA LYS A 181 -2.90 -14.43 4.29
C LYS A 181 -1.79 -13.79 5.13
N THR A 182 -0.68 -13.43 4.51
CA THR A 182 0.44 -12.76 5.18
C THR A 182 0.11 -11.33 5.57
N ILE A 183 -0.69 -10.60 4.78
CA ILE A 183 -1.17 -9.25 5.13
C ILE A 183 -2.13 -9.28 6.33
N GLU A 184 -2.89 -10.37 6.51
CA GLU A 184 -3.74 -10.55 7.70
C GLU A 184 -2.94 -10.91 8.95
N SER A 185 -1.69 -11.35 8.81
CA SER A 185 -0.82 -11.70 9.92
C SER A 185 0.14 -10.56 10.22
N SER A 186 0.16 -10.04 11.46
CA SER A 186 1.11 -8.99 11.89
C SER A 186 2.55 -9.52 12.07
N VAL A 187 2.99 -10.46 11.23
CA VAL A 187 4.30 -11.12 11.21
C VAL A 187 4.92 -11.01 9.81
N PRO A 188 6.26 -11.09 9.69
CA PRO A 188 6.92 -10.91 8.40
C PRO A 188 6.50 -11.95 7.35
N ALA A 189 6.50 -11.52 6.09
CA ALA A 189 6.26 -12.41 4.94
C ALA A 189 7.43 -13.34 4.64
N GLU A 190 8.64 -12.81 4.82
CA GLU A 190 9.90 -13.50 4.67
C GLU A 190 10.51 -13.66 6.06
N ASP A 191 10.41 -14.88 6.59
CA ASP A 191 10.83 -15.30 7.93
C ASP A 191 10.99 -16.83 7.85
N TYR A 192 12.22 -17.28 7.57
CA TYR A 192 12.49 -18.69 7.23
C TYR A 192 12.56 -19.58 8.47
N ASP A 193 13.02 -19.04 9.60
CA ASP A 193 13.15 -19.77 10.85
C ASP A 193 11.98 -19.57 11.84
N GLN A 194 11.06 -18.66 11.52
CA GLN A 194 9.80 -18.39 12.21
C GLN A 194 9.96 -17.71 13.58
N ASP A 195 11.01 -16.91 13.77
CA ASP A 195 11.20 -16.12 14.98
C ASP A 195 10.52 -14.74 14.97
N LYS A 196 9.87 -14.39 13.85
CA LYS A 196 9.13 -13.16 13.60
C LYS A 196 9.99 -11.91 13.39
N PHE A 197 11.28 -12.08 13.16
CA PHE A 197 12.17 -11.07 12.60
C PHE A 197 12.45 -11.42 11.14
N SER A 198 13.08 -10.52 10.41
CA SER A 198 13.24 -10.68 8.97
C SER A 198 14.42 -9.86 8.46
N ALA A 199 15.12 -10.39 7.46
CA ALA A 199 16.15 -9.67 6.73
C ALA A 199 15.58 -8.71 5.67
N PHE A 200 14.29 -8.83 5.32
CA PHE A 200 13.60 -8.05 4.30
C PHE A 200 12.95 -6.78 4.90
N PRO A 201 12.95 -5.61 4.23
CA PRO A 201 12.49 -4.35 4.83
C PRO A 201 10.99 -4.31 5.12
N SER A 202 10.19 -4.55 4.10
CA SER A 202 8.75 -4.31 4.13
C SER A 202 7.97 -5.57 4.46
N LEU A 203 6.65 -5.61 4.23
CA LEU A 203 5.83 -6.80 4.48
C LEU A 203 5.98 -7.31 5.91
N ARG A 204 5.88 -6.40 6.88
CA ARG A 204 6.09 -6.63 8.31
C ARG A 204 7.51 -7.05 8.71
N GLY A 205 8.51 -6.87 7.84
CA GLY A 205 9.92 -7.14 8.10
C GLY A 205 10.67 -6.04 8.90
N TYR A 206 11.96 -5.80 8.62
CA TYR A 206 12.80 -4.97 9.50
C TYR A 206 12.48 -3.47 9.53
N HIS A 207 11.57 -2.96 8.69
CA HIS A 207 11.02 -1.62 8.92
C HIS A 207 10.17 -1.57 10.21
N TRP A 208 9.60 -2.71 10.61
CA TRP A 208 8.69 -2.85 11.73
C TRP A 208 9.38 -3.32 13.02
N ARG A 209 10.53 -3.98 12.90
CA ARG A 209 11.28 -4.62 14.01
C ARG A 209 12.78 -4.57 13.73
N GLY A 210 13.62 -4.94 14.70
CA GLY A 210 15.05 -5.11 14.43
C GLY A 210 15.29 -6.07 13.26
N ARG A 211 16.32 -5.81 12.44
CA ARG A 211 16.69 -6.71 11.36
C ARG A 211 17.20 -8.01 11.94
N ASP A 212 16.77 -9.13 11.38
CA ASP A 212 17.34 -10.43 11.70
C ASP A 212 18.75 -10.57 11.11
N CYS A 213 19.71 -10.90 11.96
CA CYS A 213 21.09 -11.14 11.58
C CYS A 213 21.36 -12.60 11.13
N ASN A 214 20.44 -13.54 11.38
CA ASN A 214 20.51 -14.92 10.89
C ASN A 214 19.12 -15.59 10.77
N ASP A 215 18.46 -15.31 9.64
CA ASP A 215 17.14 -15.83 9.23
C ASP A 215 17.14 -17.34 8.89
N MET A 216 18.06 -18.13 9.44
CA MET A 216 18.08 -19.59 9.33
C MET A 216 18.14 -20.25 10.71
N ASN A 217 18.11 -19.46 11.78
CA ASN A 217 18.25 -19.93 13.15
C ASN A 217 17.42 -19.07 14.10
N SER A 218 16.22 -19.57 14.42
CA SER A 218 15.25 -18.93 15.33
C SER A 218 15.72 -18.72 16.77
N SER A 219 16.97 -19.10 17.06
CA SER A 219 17.65 -18.73 18.29
C SER A 219 18.53 -17.49 18.18
N ILE A 220 18.51 -16.75 17.07
CA ILE A 220 19.32 -15.56 16.85
C ILE A 220 18.40 -14.44 16.40
N TYR A 221 18.12 -13.50 17.29
CA TYR A 221 17.21 -12.40 16.96
C TYR A 221 17.39 -11.18 17.88
N PRO A 222 17.00 -9.97 17.43
CA PRO A 222 17.04 -8.75 18.22
C PRO A 222 16.40 -8.87 19.61
N GLY A 223 17.16 -8.48 20.63
CA GLY A 223 16.66 -8.38 22.02
C GLY A 223 16.73 -9.68 22.84
N ARG A 224 17.33 -10.75 22.30
CA ARG A 224 17.65 -11.97 23.04
C ARG A 224 18.76 -11.70 24.08
N SER A 225 18.78 -12.44 25.18
CA SER A 225 19.98 -12.49 26.03
C SER A 225 21.13 -13.17 25.29
N PRO A 226 22.35 -12.60 25.33
CA PRO A 226 23.47 -13.12 24.56
C PRO A 226 23.85 -14.54 24.99
N LYS A 227 24.11 -15.41 24.02
CA LYS A 227 24.49 -16.80 24.23
C LYS A 227 26.01 -16.88 24.38
N ASP A 228 26.47 -17.35 25.55
CA ASP A 228 27.89 -17.45 25.87
C ASP A 228 28.65 -16.13 25.62
N TRP A 229 27.98 -15.01 25.96
CA TRP A 229 28.43 -13.64 25.74
C TRP A 229 28.91 -13.37 24.30
N ASP A 230 28.19 -13.93 23.33
CA ASP A 230 28.37 -13.74 21.88
C ASP A 230 29.82 -13.89 21.41
N SER A 231 30.51 -14.81 22.08
CA SER A 231 31.93 -15.11 21.86
C SER A 231 32.24 -15.62 20.45
N GLN A 232 31.33 -16.37 19.84
CA GLN A 232 31.50 -16.97 18.50
C GLN A 232 30.51 -16.44 17.46
N GLN A 233 29.33 -16.02 17.89
CA GLN A 233 28.24 -15.58 17.03
C GLN A 233 27.42 -14.54 17.78
N ASP A 234 27.06 -13.46 17.10
CA ASP A 234 26.07 -12.49 17.57
C ASP A 234 24.70 -13.18 17.62
N SER A 235 24.18 -13.40 18.82
CA SER A 235 22.94 -14.12 19.06
C SER A 235 21.75 -13.20 19.33
N ASN A 236 22.01 -11.91 19.52
CA ASN A 236 21.00 -10.91 19.83
C ASN A 236 20.95 -9.74 18.82
N CYS A 237 21.71 -9.85 17.73
CA CYS A 237 21.77 -8.94 16.59
C CYS A 237 22.09 -7.48 16.95
N ASN A 238 22.84 -7.25 18.02
CA ASN A 238 23.24 -5.91 18.44
C ASN A 238 24.56 -5.44 17.77
N GLY A 239 25.25 -6.32 17.03
CA GLY A 239 26.52 -6.05 16.35
C GLY A 239 27.78 -6.20 17.22
N ILE A 240 27.64 -6.65 18.46
CA ILE A 240 28.73 -6.85 19.42
C ILE A 240 29.00 -8.36 19.53
N LEU A 241 30.19 -8.79 19.09
CA LEU A 241 30.58 -10.19 19.13
C LEU A 241 32.10 -10.35 19.21
N GLY A 242 32.56 -11.54 19.60
CA GLY A 242 33.98 -11.90 19.62
C GLY A 242 34.71 -11.48 20.89
N PHE A 243 36.03 -11.39 20.82
CA PHE A 243 36.92 -11.21 21.98
C PHE A 243 37.85 -10.01 21.84
N ASP A 244 38.16 -9.39 22.97
CA ASP A 244 39.28 -8.49 23.11
C ASP A 244 40.58 -9.29 23.25
N MET A 245 41.57 -9.00 22.41
CA MET A 245 42.84 -9.73 22.40
C MET A 245 43.75 -9.36 23.57
N GLU A 246 43.50 -8.24 24.26
CA GLU A 246 44.35 -7.79 25.37
C GLU A 246 44.07 -8.55 26.67
N ASP A 247 42.79 -8.78 26.99
CA ASP A 247 42.35 -9.41 28.24
C ASP A 247 41.62 -10.74 28.05
N GLY A 248 41.28 -11.12 26.82
CA GLY A 248 40.60 -12.38 26.48
C GLY A 248 39.12 -12.41 26.87
N LEU A 249 38.52 -11.29 27.28
CA LEU A 249 37.09 -11.18 27.56
C LEU A 249 36.30 -10.99 26.26
N SER A 250 35.06 -11.49 26.21
CA SER A 250 34.20 -11.18 25.06
C SER A 250 33.72 -9.73 25.12
N TYR A 251 33.54 -9.11 23.95
CA TYR A 251 33.09 -7.72 23.87
C TYR A 251 31.70 -7.53 24.46
N GLU A 252 30.79 -8.47 24.25
CA GLU A 252 29.44 -8.45 24.82
C GLU A 252 29.51 -8.41 26.35
N LYS A 253 30.38 -9.22 26.96
CA LYS A 253 30.56 -9.18 28.42
C LYS A 253 31.17 -7.85 28.85
N LYS A 254 32.25 -7.43 28.20
CA LYS A 254 33.00 -6.23 28.58
C LYS A 254 32.17 -4.95 28.47
N PHE A 255 31.31 -4.85 27.46
CA PHE A 255 30.54 -3.63 27.17
C PHE A 255 29.09 -3.68 27.65
N CYS A 256 28.50 -4.86 27.79
CA CYS A 256 27.08 -5.00 28.13
C CYS A 256 26.82 -5.67 29.49
N GLU A 257 27.80 -6.31 30.13
CA GLU A 257 27.59 -6.86 31.47
C GLU A 257 27.31 -5.72 32.47
N GLY A 258 26.16 -5.80 33.15
CA GLY A 258 25.73 -4.78 34.10
C GLY A 258 25.07 -3.55 33.43
N THR A 259 25.01 -3.48 32.11
CA THR A 259 24.12 -2.53 31.42
C THR A 259 22.70 -3.08 31.40
N ASP A 260 21.72 -2.23 31.69
CA ASP A 260 20.30 -2.61 31.71
C ASP A 260 19.71 -2.51 30.30
N SER A 261 20.21 -3.35 29.39
CA SER A 261 19.79 -3.42 27.99
C SER A 261 18.31 -3.78 27.88
N ARG A 262 17.53 -2.96 27.16
CA ARG A 262 16.08 -3.08 27.04
C ARG A 262 15.63 -2.89 25.59
N GLY A 263 14.64 -3.66 25.18
CA GLY A 263 13.91 -3.43 23.93
C GLY A 263 12.80 -2.39 24.09
N ILE A 264 12.36 -1.83 22.97
CA ILE A 264 11.16 -1.00 22.86
C ILE A 264 10.10 -1.74 22.05
N ILE A 265 8.88 -1.80 22.56
CA ILE A 265 7.72 -2.43 21.90
C ILE A 265 6.57 -1.44 21.95
N ILE A 266 5.93 -1.21 20.80
CA ILE A 266 4.82 -0.29 20.67
C ILE A 266 3.58 -1.06 20.24
N LEU A 267 2.53 -0.97 21.05
CA LEU A 267 1.18 -1.40 20.68
C LEU A 267 0.41 -0.14 20.29
N GLY A 268 0.35 0.14 18.99
CA GLY A 268 -0.19 1.38 18.47
C GLY A 268 -1.07 1.21 17.24
N ASP A 269 -1.59 2.33 16.77
CA ASP A 269 -2.41 2.44 15.57
C ASP A 269 -1.61 3.08 14.42
N SER A 270 -2.32 3.58 13.41
CA SER A 270 -1.74 4.27 12.24
C SER A 270 -0.86 5.47 12.61
N ALA A 271 -1.12 6.15 13.74
CA ALA A 271 -0.27 7.27 14.14
C ALA A 271 1.09 6.78 14.67
N ALA A 272 1.10 5.70 15.44
CA ALA A 272 2.32 5.10 15.96
C ALA A 272 3.16 4.45 14.86
N ALA A 273 2.51 3.85 13.86
CA ALA A 273 3.15 3.29 12.67
C ALA A 273 3.58 4.35 11.63
N HIS A 274 3.24 5.62 11.88
CA HIS A 274 3.52 6.74 11.00
C HIS A 274 2.88 6.57 9.61
N PHE A 275 1.57 6.37 9.57
CA PHE A 275 0.77 6.38 8.35
C PHE A 275 0.97 7.69 7.59
N HIS A 276 1.37 7.60 6.33
CA HIS A 276 1.65 8.78 5.51
C HIS A 276 1.43 8.49 4.02
N ILE A 277 0.68 9.38 3.37
CA ILE A 277 0.52 9.42 1.91
C ILE A 277 1.28 10.66 1.41
N PRO A 278 2.36 10.48 0.63
CA PRO A 278 3.14 11.60 0.12
C PRO A 278 2.29 12.56 -0.72
N PRO A 279 2.28 13.87 -0.41
CA PRO A 279 1.51 14.86 -1.17
C PRO A 279 1.96 14.96 -2.64
N GLU A 280 3.19 14.56 -2.95
CA GLU A 280 3.75 14.49 -4.32
C GLU A 280 2.94 13.55 -5.22
N TRP A 281 2.29 12.53 -4.65
CA TRP A 281 1.41 11.62 -5.39
C TRP A 281 0.09 12.28 -5.81
N MET A 282 -0.29 13.38 -5.16
CA MET A 282 -1.57 14.06 -5.34
C MET A 282 -1.42 15.49 -5.86
N THR A 283 -0.21 15.92 -6.20
CA THR A 283 0.09 17.30 -6.64
C THR A 283 0.59 17.32 -8.09
N PRO A 284 -0.32 17.43 -9.08
CA PRO A 284 -0.01 17.38 -10.51
C PRO A 284 1.08 18.36 -10.97
N LEU A 285 1.15 19.55 -10.35
CA LEU A 285 2.14 20.57 -10.70
C LEU A 285 3.60 20.10 -10.57
N ASN A 286 3.86 19.22 -9.59
CA ASN A 286 5.22 18.74 -9.27
C ASN A 286 5.36 17.23 -9.55
N MET A 287 4.37 16.63 -10.22
CA MET A 287 4.32 15.19 -10.41
C MET A 287 5.33 14.73 -11.46
N SER A 288 6.08 13.68 -11.13
CA SER A 288 7.10 13.09 -12.00
C SER A 288 7.30 11.61 -11.68
N LYS A 289 8.19 10.94 -12.42
CA LYS A 289 8.63 9.57 -12.09
C LYS A 289 9.16 9.44 -10.66
N ASN A 290 9.89 10.45 -10.19
CA ASN A 290 10.49 10.42 -8.87
C ASN A 290 9.43 10.50 -7.76
N SER A 291 8.29 11.14 -8.03
CA SER A 291 7.18 11.27 -7.08
C SER A 291 6.68 9.89 -6.62
N PHE A 292 6.69 8.87 -7.49
CA PHE A 292 6.20 7.52 -7.19
C PHE A 292 7.30 6.49 -6.94
N SER A 293 8.54 6.92 -6.78
CA SER A 293 9.69 6.01 -6.53
C SER A 293 9.53 5.17 -5.26
N ASN A 294 8.78 5.69 -4.29
CA ASN A 294 8.50 5.06 -3.00
C ASN A 294 7.16 4.32 -2.95
N LEU A 295 6.37 4.33 -4.04
CA LEU A 295 5.01 3.81 -4.06
C LEU A 295 4.94 2.32 -3.71
N ALA A 296 5.81 1.51 -4.32
CA ALA A 296 5.84 0.07 -4.06
C ALA A 296 6.14 -0.27 -2.60
N LEU A 297 7.15 0.41 -2.03
CA LEU A 297 7.56 0.24 -0.64
C LEU A 297 6.50 0.71 0.35
N ALA A 298 5.85 1.85 0.07
CA ALA A 298 4.80 2.37 0.91
C ALA A 298 3.60 1.40 0.94
N ILE A 299 3.20 0.86 -0.21
CA ILE A 299 2.09 -0.10 -0.26
C ILE A 299 2.44 -1.42 0.43
N SER A 300 3.67 -1.92 0.27
CA SER A 300 4.11 -3.12 0.98
C SER A 300 4.30 -2.92 2.49
N ASN A 301 4.27 -1.67 2.96
CA ASN A 301 4.16 -1.30 4.37
C ASN A 301 2.78 -0.75 4.75
N GLU A 302 1.74 -1.02 3.96
CA GLU A 302 0.36 -0.61 4.29
C GLU A 302 0.18 0.92 4.43
N LEU A 303 1.02 1.69 3.72
CA LEU A 303 1.18 3.15 3.78
C LEU A 303 1.71 3.67 5.13
N ASP A 304 2.16 2.77 6.00
CA ASP A 304 2.88 3.09 7.22
C ASP A 304 4.38 3.23 6.95
N TRP A 305 5.04 4.02 7.79
CA TRP A 305 6.46 4.33 7.69
C TRP A 305 7.15 4.14 9.04
N PRO A 306 7.06 2.95 9.65
CA PRO A 306 7.54 2.69 11.00
C PRO A 306 9.02 2.99 11.20
N GLN A 307 9.83 2.85 10.14
CA GLN A 307 11.25 3.17 10.11
C GLN A 307 11.56 4.68 10.25
N PHE A 308 10.56 5.55 10.08
CA PHE A 308 10.62 6.99 10.32
C PHE A 308 9.71 7.43 11.49
N SER A 309 9.07 6.48 12.18
CA SER A 309 8.15 6.80 13.27
C SER A 309 8.86 7.38 14.49
N MET A 310 8.10 8.08 15.33
CA MET A 310 8.60 8.66 16.58
C MET A 310 9.17 7.59 17.53
N TYR A 311 8.59 6.39 17.56
CA TYR A 311 8.87 5.41 18.59
C TYR A 311 9.90 4.34 18.17
N THR A 312 9.83 3.91 16.91
CA THR A 312 10.70 2.83 16.39
C THR A 312 11.50 3.27 15.16
N GLY A 313 11.50 4.57 14.85
CA GLY A 313 12.25 5.10 13.72
C GLY A 313 13.75 4.93 13.91
N PHE A 314 14.41 4.39 12.88
CA PHE A 314 15.86 4.14 12.87
C PHE A 314 16.53 4.73 11.63
N GLN A 315 15.77 5.25 10.68
CA GLN A 315 16.28 5.96 9.51
C GLN A 315 16.14 7.47 9.69
N ASN A 316 17.03 8.24 9.07
CA ASN A 316 16.93 9.69 9.05
C ASN A 316 15.66 10.10 8.30
N SER A 317 14.76 10.84 8.96
CA SER A 317 13.56 11.34 8.31
C SER A 317 13.93 12.38 7.24
N THR A 318 13.55 12.08 6.00
CA THR A 318 13.50 13.04 4.89
C THR A 318 12.06 13.36 4.47
N ILE A 319 11.08 12.74 5.14
CA ILE A 319 9.66 12.80 4.83
C ILE A 319 8.99 13.49 6.01
N GLY A 320 8.84 14.81 5.90
CA GLY A 320 8.09 15.66 6.84
C GLY A 320 6.71 15.95 6.30
#